data_AF-A0A3N5UGF3-F1
#
_entry.id   AF-A0A3N5UGF3-F1
#
_cell.length_a   1.000
_cell.length_b   1.000
_cell.length_c   1.000
_cell.angle_alpha   90.00
_cell.angle_beta   90.00
_cell.angle_gamma   90.00
#
_symmetry.space_group_name_H-M   'P 1'
#
loop_
_entity.id
_entity.type
_entity.pdbx_description
1 polymer ?
#
loop_
_entity_poly.entity_id
_entity_poly.type
_entity_poly.pdbx_seq_one_letter_code
_entity_poly.pdbx_strand_id
1 'polypeptide(L)'
;MTDNNGYVLSPLPVAPVNKADMVLFPDGLKALKKVAKEVSLDLRGTYVNLDAGFDSTYNRKCIFNAGMIPNIKENPRNRKSTKRGRKRLFDEAIHALRARVDRTFAWEDKFKRLLLRFEHIQQRHYGMKLLAYTLINVREFCWA
;
A
#
# COMPACT_ATOMS: atom_id res chain seq x y z
N MET A 1 1.25 6.60 1.04
CA MET A 1 2.34 6.68 2.04
C MET A 1 1.77 7.36 3.26
N THR A 2 1.75 6.66 4.37
CA THR A 2 1.33 7.15 5.68
C THR A 2 2.47 6.94 6.66
N ASP A 3 2.55 7.79 7.68
CA ASP A 3 3.52 7.60 8.76
C ASP A 3 3.01 6.56 9.79
N ASN A 4 3.80 6.32 10.83
CA ASN A 4 3.46 5.36 11.88
C ASN A 4 2.35 5.82 12.82
N ASN A 5 1.94 7.09 12.76
CA ASN A 5 0.81 7.64 13.50
C ASN A 5 -0.49 7.61 12.68
N GLY A 6 -0.39 7.32 11.38
CA GLY A 6 -1.50 7.23 10.45
C GLY A 6 -1.78 8.53 9.70
N TYR A 7 -0.89 9.53 9.77
CA TYR A 7 -0.98 10.72 8.93
C TYR A 7 -0.63 10.39 7.49
N VAL A 8 -1.40 10.93 6.57
CA VAL A 8 -1.16 10.75 5.15
C VAL A 8 -0.08 11.74 4.71
N LEU A 9 1.05 11.20 4.26
CA LEU A 9 2.19 11.98 3.77
C LEU A 9 2.08 12.21 2.26
N SER A 10 1.71 11.17 1.51
CA SER A 10 1.51 11.28 0.06
C SER A 10 0.65 10.14 -0.45
N PRO A 11 -0.41 10.40 -1.22
CA PRO A 11 -1.03 9.36 -2.04
C PRO A 11 -0.09 8.93 -3.16
N LEU A 12 0.03 7.63 -3.37
CA LEU A 12 0.72 7.06 -4.54
C LEU A 12 -0.25 7.03 -5.72
N PRO A 13 0.23 7.02 -6.98
CA PRO A 13 -0.63 7.13 -8.15
C PRO A 13 -1.71 6.04 -8.18
N VAL A 14 -2.97 6.49 -8.23
CA VAL A 14 -4.15 5.62 -8.33
C VAL A 14 -4.22 5.09 -9.76
N ALA A 15 -4.02 3.78 -9.93
CA ALA A 15 -4.13 3.13 -11.23
C ALA A 15 -5.60 2.94 -11.65
N PRO A 16 -5.89 2.85 -12.96
CA PRO A 16 -7.22 2.53 -13.46
C PRO A 16 -7.66 1.11 -13.06
N VAL A 17 -8.95 0.95 -12.73
CA VAL A 17 -9.59 -0.24 -12.13
C VAL A 17 -9.55 -1.50 -13.01
N ASN A 18 -9.18 -1.39 -14.30
CA ASN A 18 -9.33 -2.48 -15.26
C ASN A 18 -8.27 -3.59 -15.18
N LYS A 19 -7.27 -3.46 -14.29
CA LYS A 19 -6.22 -4.48 -14.10
C LYS A 19 -6.14 -4.85 -12.62
N ALA A 20 -5.97 -6.13 -12.34
CA ALA A 20 -5.77 -6.59 -10.97
C ALA A 20 -4.54 -5.93 -10.34
N ASP A 21 -4.65 -5.51 -9.08
CA ASP A 21 -3.59 -4.80 -8.37
C ASP A 21 -2.28 -5.60 -8.30
N MET A 22 -2.38 -6.94 -8.29
CA MET A 22 -1.21 -7.84 -8.35
C MET A 22 -0.35 -7.56 -9.59
N VAL A 23 -0.96 -7.20 -10.72
CA VAL A 23 -0.29 -6.92 -12.01
C VAL A 23 0.30 -5.50 -12.03
N LEU A 24 -0.34 -4.56 -11.34
CA LEU A 24 0.07 -3.16 -11.29
C LEU A 24 1.18 -2.91 -10.26
N PHE A 25 1.40 -3.85 -9.34
CA PHE A 25 2.39 -3.75 -8.29
C PHE A 25 3.80 -3.33 -8.75
N PRO A 26 4.39 -3.86 -9.84
CA PRO A 26 5.73 -3.46 -10.27
C PRO A 26 5.82 -1.98 -10.64
N ASP A 27 4.78 -1.42 -11.25
CA ASP A 27 4.77 0.00 -11.60
C ASP A 27 4.55 0.87 -10.36
N GLY A 28 3.72 0.41 -9.42
CA GLY A 28 3.63 1.02 -8.09
C GLY A 28 4.96 1.02 -7.33
N LEU A 29 5.71 -0.08 -7.40
CA LEU A 29 7.03 -0.20 -6.79
C LEU A 29 8.05 0.76 -7.42
N LYS A 30 8.02 0.93 -8.76
CA LYS A 30 8.83 1.92 -9.45
C LYS A 30 8.49 3.35 -8.99
N ALA A 31 7.21 3.66 -8.88
CA ALA A 31 6.76 4.97 -8.40
C ALA A 31 7.23 5.23 -6.96
N LEU A 32 7.09 4.24 -6.07
CA LEU A 32 7.58 4.33 -4.69
C LEU A 32 9.09 4.60 -4.65
N LYS A 33 9.89 3.89 -5.45
CA LYS A 33 11.34 4.12 -5.53
C LYS A 33 11.68 5.50 -6.06
N LYS A 34 10.90 6.03 -7.01
CA LYS A 34 11.10 7.38 -7.53
C LYS A 34 10.89 8.42 -6.44
N VAL A 35 9.78 8.32 -5.70
CA VAL A 35 9.49 9.21 -4.56
C VAL A 35 10.58 9.10 -3.49
N ALA A 36 10.96 7.87 -3.11
CA ALA A 36 12.01 7.66 -2.11
C ALA A 36 13.36 8.28 -2.53
N LYS A 37 13.71 8.22 -3.82
CA LYS A 37 14.90 8.89 -4.36
C LYS A 37 14.78 10.41 -4.28
N GLU A 38 13.61 10.97 -4.60
CA GLU A 38 13.36 12.42 -4.53
C GLU A 38 13.46 12.95 -3.09
N VAL A 39 13.01 12.17 -2.10
CA VAL A 39 13.13 12.52 -0.68
C VAL A 39 14.41 12.01 0.00
N SER A 40 15.37 11.50 -0.77
CA SER A 40 16.67 10.97 -0.27
C SER A 40 16.55 9.89 0.81
N LEU A 41 15.57 9.00 0.66
CA LEU A 41 15.27 7.92 1.61
C LEU A 41 15.74 6.56 1.07
N ASP A 42 16.58 5.86 1.83
CA ASP A 42 17.06 4.53 1.46
C ASP A 42 16.05 3.45 1.88
N LEU A 43 15.53 2.71 0.90
CA LEU A 43 14.57 1.63 1.11
C LEU A 43 15.23 0.25 1.26
N ARG A 44 16.55 0.14 1.14
CA ARG A 44 17.25 -1.17 1.26
C ARG A 44 17.07 -1.74 2.67
N GLY A 45 16.81 -3.04 2.75
CA GLY A 45 16.55 -3.76 4.00
C GLY A 45 15.18 -3.47 4.63
N THR A 46 14.36 -2.58 4.06
CA THR A 46 13.05 -2.26 4.61
C THR A 46 12.03 -3.37 4.33
N TYR A 47 11.09 -3.55 5.26
CA TYR A 47 9.98 -4.49 5.11
C TYR A 47 8.88 -3.87 4.26
N VAL A 48 8.45 -4.59 3.22
CA VAL A 48 7.30 -4.23 2.39
C VAL A 48 6.15 -5.15 2.75
N ASN A 49 5.20 -4.62 3.55
CA ASN A 49 3.98 -5.32 3.93
C ASN A 49 2.96 -5.27 2.79
N LEU A 50 2.48 -6.43 2.35
CA LEU A 50 1.40 -6.53 1.37
C LEU A 50 0.43 -7.65 1.74
N ASP A 51 -0.82 -7.51 1.30
CA ASP A 51 -1.85 -8.52 1.49
C ASP A 51 -1.52 -9.81 0.73
N ALA A 52 -2.10 -10.92 1.19
CA ALA A 52 -1.99 -12.23 0.53
C ALA A 52 -2.46 -12.22 -0.94
N GLY A 53 -3.27 -11.23 -1.34
CA GLY A 53 -3.67 -11.00 -2.73
C GLY A 53 -2.51 -10.58 -3.65
N PHE A 54 -1.42 -10.04 -3.10
CA PHE A 54 -0.21 -9.69 -3.86
C PHE A 54 0.83 -10.82 -3.88
N ASP A 55 0.50 -11.96 -3.28
CA ASP A 55 1.40 -13.10 -3.18
C ASP A 55 1.63 -13.77 -4.54
N SER A 56 2.67 -13.33 -5.24
CA SER A 56 3.18 -13.99 -6.44
C SER A 56 4.70 -14.15 -6.37
N THR A 57 5.22 -15.16 -7.07
CA THR A 57 6.67 -15.37 -7.21
C THR A 57 7.33 -14.16 -7.87
N TYR A 58 6.66 -13.59 -8.87
CA TYR A 58 7.10 -12.39 -9.58
C TYR A 58 7.19 -11.17 -8.65
N ASN A 59 6.12 -10.84 -7.91
CA ASN A 59 6.10 -9.67 -7.03
C ASN A 59 7.14 -9.77 -5.90
N ARG A 60 7.27 -10.95 -5.28
CA ARG A 60 8.32 -11.19 -4.27
C ARG A 60 9.72 -11.00 -4.85
N LYS A 61 9.96 -11.47 -6.08
CA LYS A 61 11.25 -11.29 -6.77
C LYS A 61 11.50 -9.81 -7.08
N CYS A 62 10.48 -9.07 -7.51
CA CYS A 62 10.59 -7.62 -7.74
C CYS A 62 10.98 -6.86 -6.47
N ILE A 63 10.37 -7.18 -5.32
CA ILE A 63 10.70 -6.55 -4.03
C ILE A 63 12.13 -6.89 -3.61
N PHE A 64 12.49 -8.18 -3.68
CA PHE A 64 13.82 -8.65 -3.30
C PHE A 64 14.92 -8.02 -4.17
N ASN A 65 14.73 -7.99 -5.49
CA ASN A 65 15.66 -7.36 -6.43
C ASN A 65 15.77 -5.84 -6.23
N ALA A 66 14.76 -5.22 -5.62
CA ALA A 66 14.81 -3.81 -5.25
C ALA A 66 15.52 -3.58 -3.90
N GLY A 67 16.07 -4.62 -3.27
CA GLY A 67 16.79 -4.56 -2.01
C GLY A 67 15.89 -4.53 -0.77
N MET A 68 14.58 -4.78 -0.93
CA MET A 68 13.59 -4.77 0.16
C MET A 68 13.23 -6.19 0.60
N ILE A 69 12.65 -6.33 1.79
CA ILE A 69 12.22 -7.60 2.37
C ILE A 69 10.71 -7.77 2.13
N PRO A 70 10.28 -8.77 1.33
CA PRO A 70 8.85 -8.99 1.09
C PRO A 70 8.18 -9.65 2.29
N ASN A 71 7.36 -8.90 3.03
CA ASN A 71 6.53 -9.42 4.12
C ASN A 71 5.10 -9.64 3.64
N ILE A 72 4.86 -10.79 3.01
CA ILE A 72 3.58 -11.13 2.39
C ILE A 72 3.12 -12.48 2.90
N LYS A 73 1.92 -12.52 3.50
CA LYS A 73 1.30 -13.78 3.95
C LYS A 73 1.16 -14.71 2.75
N GLU A 74 1.63 -15.94 2.90
CA GLU A 74 1.54 -16.94 1.84
C GLU A 74 0.07 -17.25 1.54
N ASN A 75 -0.30 -17.21 0.26
CA ASN A 75 -1.63 -17.48 -0.24
C ASN A 75 -1.71 -18.93 -0.74
N PRO A 76 -2.35 -19.84 0.01
CA PRO A 76 -2.42 -21.26 -0.36
C PRO A 76 -3.40 -21.54 -1.49
N ARG A 77 -4.28 -20.58 -1.86
CA ARG A 77 -5.42 -20.81 -2.78
C ARG A 77 -5.00 -21.34 -4.15
N ASN A 78 -3.81 -20.97 -4.63
CA ASN A 78 -3.31 -21.41 -5.94
C ASN A 78 -2.49 -22.72 -5.89
N ARG A 79 -2.52 -23.45 -4.77
CA ARG A 79 -1.68 -24.63 -4.59
C ARG A 79 -2.50 -25.87 -4.23
N LYS A 80 -2.37 -26.91 -5.05
CA LYS A 80 -3.01 -28.23 -4.82
C LYS A 80 -2.27 -29.11 -3.82
N SER A 81 -1.02 -28.79 -3.50
CA SER A 81 -0.14 -29.59 -2.63
C SER A 81 0.58 -28.71 -1.61
N THR A 82 0.99 -29.26 -0.48
CA THR A 82 1.76 -28.52 0.53
C THR A 82 3.10 -28.05 -0.03
N LYS A 83 3.60 -26.91 0.47
CA LYS A 83 4.92 -26.41 0.07
C LYS A 83 6.03 -27.30 0.61
N ARG A 84 6.80 -27.89 -0.30
CA ARG A 84 8.07 -28.53 0.02
C ARG A 84 9.18 -27.48 0.14
N GLY A 85 10.06 -27.65 1.12
CA GLY A 85 11.22 -26.79 1.35
C GLY A 85 10.95 -25.56 2.22
N ARG A 86 11.85 -24.56 2.13
CA ARG A 86 11.83 -23.37 2.99
C ARG A 86 10.52 -22.60 2.87
N LYS A 87 9.90 -22.33 4.02
CA LYS A 87 8.71 -21.47 4.11
C LYS A 87 9.06 -20.05 3.67
N ARG A 88 8.07 -19.35 3.13
CA ARG A 88 8.20 -17.94 2.79
C ARG A 88 8.36 -17.13 4.07
N LEU A 89 9.24 -16.13 4.04
CA LEU A 89 9.41 -15.19 5.15
C LEU A 89 8.06 -14.47 5.37
N PHE A 90 7.63 -14.44 6.62
CA PHE A 90 6.49 -13.67 7.09
C PHE A 90 6.70 -13.33 8.56
N ASP A 91 6.69 -12.05 8.87
CA ASP A 91 6.77 -11.50 10.22
C ASP A 91 5.39 -10.94 10.59
N GLU A 92 4.73 -11.61 11.51
CA GLU A 92 3.37 -11.27 11.93
C GLU A 92 3.31 -9.98 12.76
N ALA A 93 4.34 -9.70 13.57
CA ALA A 93 4.40 -8.49 14.38
C ALA A 93 4.54 -7.25 13.48
N ILE A 94 5.41 -7.32 12.46
CA ILE A 94 5.56 -6.26 11.47
C ILE A 94 4.30 -6.14 10.61
N HIS A 95 3.66 -7.26 10.25
CA HIS A 95 2.43 -7.24 9.48
C HIS A 95 1.25 -6.61 10.24
N ALA A 96 1.16 -6.82 11.56
CA ALA A 96 0.13 -6.25 12.41
C ALA A 96 0.15 -4.71 12.45
N LEU A 97 1.30 -4.07 12.19
CA LEU A 97 1.42 -2.62 12.10
C LEU A 97 0.57 -2.02 10.96
N ARG A 98 0.16 -2.84 9.98
CA ARG A 98 -0.75 -2.41 8.91
C ARG A 98 -2.09 -1.88 9.43
N ALA A 99 -2.56 -2.34 10.59
CA ALA A 99 -3.79 -1.85 11.21
C ALA A 99 -3.82 -0.31 11.38
N ARG A 100 -2.64 0.32 11.51
CA ARG A 100 -2.51 1.78 11.57
C ARG A 100 -2.86 2.46 10.25
N VAL A 101 -2.42 1.86 9.15
CA VAL A 101 -2.72 2.31 7.78
C VAL A 101 -4.18 2.02 7.43
N ASP A 102 -4.69 0.84 7.81
CA ASP A 102 -6.08 0.45 7.58
C ASP A 102 -7.07 1.38 8.30
N ARG A 103 -6.70 1.87 9.49
CA ARG A 103 -7.48 2.91 10.19
C ARG A 103 -7.59 4.19 9.36
N THR A 104 -6.51 4.57 8.68
CA THR A 104 -6.51 5.75 7.80
C THR A 104 -7.45 5.58 6.61
N PHE A 105 -7.45 4.40 5.99
CA PHE A 105 -8.43 4.06 4.96
C PHE A 105 -9.86 4.01 5.50
N ALA A 106 -10.08 3.50 6.70
CA ALA A 106 -11.42 3.49 7.32
C ALA A 106 -11.96 4.91 7.58
N TRP A 107 -11.09 5.88 7.86
CA TRP A 107 -11.52 7.30 7.93
C TRP A 107 -11.80 7.89 6.57
N GLU A 108 -11.04 7.51 5.56
CA GLU A 108 -11.31 7.90 4.18
C GLU A 108 -12.68 7.39 3.70
N ASP A 109 -13.06 6.17 4.08
CA ASP A 109 -14.37 5.59 3.76
C ASP A 109 -15.54 6.35 4.39
N LYS A 110 -15.31 7.23 5.38
CA LYS A 110 -16.37 8.11 5.90
C LYS A 110 -16.79 9.20 4.92
N PHE A 111 -15.94 9.54 3.94
CA PHE A 111 -16.27 10.54 2.95
C PHE A 111 -17.13 9.94 1.84
N LYS A 112 -18.44 10.20 1.87
CA LYS A 112 -19.43 9.67 0.91
C LYS A 112 -19.03 9.87 -0.57
N ARG A 113 -18.37 10.98 -0.89
CA ARG A 113 -17.90 11.29 -2.25
C ARG A 113 -16.74 10.39 -2.72
N LEU A 114 -16.02 9.75 -1.79
CA LEU A 114 -14.88 8.87 -2.07
C LEU A 114 -15.22 7.38 -1.95
N LEU A 115 -16.34 7.00 -1.33
CA LEU A 115 -16.81 5.60 -1.25
C LEU A 115 -16.90 4.93 -2.62
N LEU A 116 -17.43 5.66 -3.60
CA LEU A 116 -17.49 5.26 -4.99
C LEU A 116 -16.81 6.33 -5.84
N ARG A 117 -16.14 5.89 -6.91
CA ARG A 117 -15.50 6.81 -7.83
C ARG A 117 -16.52 7.44 -8.77
N PHE A 118 -16.98 8.65 -8.44
CA PHE A 118 -17.86 9.46 -9.29
C PHE A 118 -17.08 10.31 -10.32
N GLU A 119 -15.82 10.61 -10.03
CA GLU A 119 -14.99 11.47 -10.89
C GLU A 119 -14.38 10.67 -12.05
N HIS A 120 -14.81 10.99 -13.27
CA HIS A 120 -14.28 10.40 -14.50
C HIS A 120 -12.83 10.84 -14.77
N ILE A 121 -12.50 12.10 -14.46
CA ILE A 121 -11.15 12.66 -14.65
C ILE A 121 -10.28 12.29 -13.45
N GLN A 122 -9.14 11.65 -13.72
CA GLN A 122 -8.17 11.23 -12.70
C GLN A 122 -7.75 12.38 -11.78
N GLN A 123 -7.45 13.55 -12.34
CA GLN A 123 -7.02 14.73 -11.58
C GLN A 123 -8.08 15.20 -10.57
N ARG A 124 -9.37 15.15 -10.94
CA ARG A 124 -10.47 15.54 -10.05
C ARG A 124 -10.63 14.54 -8.90
N HIS A 125 -10.58 13.24 -9.22
CA HIS A 125 -10.59 12.20 -8.19
C HIS A 125 -9.42 12.36 -7.21
N TYR A 126 -8.23 12.61 -7.75
CA TYR A 126 -7.02 12.84 -6.96
C TYR A 126 -7.14 14.09 -6.07
N GLY A 127 -7.71 15.18 -6.57
CA GLY A 127 -8.01 16.38 -5.76
C GLY A 127 -8.94 16.08 -4.58
N MET A 128 -10.00 15.29 -4.80
CA MET A 128 -10.91 14.87 -3.72
C MET A 128 -10.20 13.99 -2.68
N LYS A 129 -9.34 13.07 -3.12
CA LYS A 129 -8.49 12.25 -2.24
C LYS A 129 -7.59 13.14 -1.37
N LEU A 130 -6.90 14.11 -1.97
CA LEU A 130 -6.04 15.06 -1.25
C LEU A 130 -6.81 15.89 -0.21
N LEU A 131 -8.00 16.37 -0.54
CA LEU A 131 -8.86 17.09 0.40
C LEU A 131 -9.23 16.21 1.60
N ALA A 132 -9.68 14.98 1.37
CA ALA A 132 -10.01 14.06 2.45
C ALA A 132 -8.81 13.74 3.34
N TYR A 133 -7.63 13.50 2.76
CA TYR A 133 -6.41 13.26 3.52
C TYR A 133 -5.99 14.48 4.35
N THR A 134 -6.17 15.69 3.81
CA THR A 134 -5.92 16.93 4.55
C THR A 134 -6.85 17.02 5.76
N LEU A 135 -8.15 16.78 5.57
CA LEU A 135 -9.14 16.78 6.67
C LEU A 135 -8.86 15.69 7.72
N ILE A 136 -8.42 14.51 7.28
CA ILE A 136 -8.01 13.41 8.17
C ILE A 136 -6.81 13.82 9.04
N ASN A 137 -5.82 14.49 8.46
CA ASN A 137 -4.65 14.96 9.20
C ASN A 137 -5.02 16.12 10.15
N VAL A 138 -5.83 17.08 9.69
CA VAL A 138 -6.26 18.25 10.48
C VAL A 138 -7.14 17.85 11.66
N ARG A 139 -7.85 16.71 11.59
CA ARG A 139 -8.74 16.29 12.69
C ARG A 139 -8.05 16.30 14.05
N GLU A 140 -6.75 15.97 14.12
CA GLU A 140 -6.04 15.87 15.40
C GLU A 140 -5.87 17.25 16.04
N PHE A 141 -5.73 18.28 15.23
CA PHE A 141 -5.61 19.67 15.67
C PHE A 141 -6.96 20.32 15.97
N CYS A 142 -8.06 19.74 15.47
CA CYS A 142 -9.42 20.26 15.63
C CYS A 142 -10.18 19.69 16.85
N TRP A 143 -9.50 19.04 17.80
CA TRP A 143 -10.12 18.66 19.08
C TRP A 143 -10.18 19.90 19.99
N ALA A 144 -11.22 20.71 19.77
CA ALA A 144 -11.90 21.48 20.80
C ALA A 144 -13.10 20.67 21.32
#